data_AF-K2BF05-F1
#
_entry.id   AF-K2BF05-F1
#
_cell.length_a   1.000
_cell.length_b   1.000
_cell.length_c   1.000
_cell.angle_alpha   90.00
_cell.angle_beta   90.00
_cell.angle_gamma   90.00
#
_symmetry.space_group_name_H-M   'P 1'
#
loop_
_entity.id
_entity.type
_entity.pdbx_description
1 polymer ?
#
loop_
_entity_poly.entity_id
_entity_poly.type
_entity_poly.pdbx_seq_one_letter_code
_entity_poly.pdbx_strand_id
1 'polypeptide(L)' 'MGTLSADHFVIAANNLALDANDYFIFNTTDQTLWFDRDGSGAREALIVADLQSGAVLTAADIWLV' A
#
# COMPACT_ATOMS: atom_id res chain seq x y z
N MET A 1 4.87 -3.01 -17.44
CA MET A 1 5.19 -1.66 -16.95
C MET A 1 3.91 -0.86 -16.95
N GLY A 2 3.58 -0.14 -15.88
CA GLY A 2 2.33 0.61 -15.79
C GLY A 2 2.07 1.16 -14.39
N THR A 3 1.08 2.05 -14.26
CA THR A 3 0.58 2.46 -12.95
C THR A 3 -0.10 1.29 -12.26
N LEU A 4 -0.04 1.25 -10.93
CA LEU A 4 -0.75 0.26 -10.12
C LEU A 4 -2.27 0.38 -10.33
N SER A 5 -2.98 -0.76 -10.37
CA SER A 5 -4.45 -0.78 -10.36
C SER A 5 -4.96 -0.21 -9.04
N ALA A 6 -6.01 0.60 -9.07
CA ALA A 6 -6.66 1.10 -7.85
C ALA A 6 -7.19 -0.04 -6.97
N ASP A 7 -7.67 -1.14 -7.58
CA ASP A 7 -8.15 -2.32 -6.86
C ASP A 7 -7.02 -3.10 -6.14
N HIS A 8 -5.76 -2.73 -6.35
CA HIS A 8 -4.60 -3.35 -5.70
C HIS A 8 -3.94 -2.43 -4.66
N PHE A 9 -4.57 -1.29 -4.36
CA PHE A 9 -4.07 -0.28 -3.45
C PHE A 9 -5.14 0.11 -2.45
N VAL A 10 -4.78 0.08 -1.17
CA VAL A 10 -5.68 0.47 -0.10
C VAL A 10 -5.07 1.55 0.78
N ILE A 11 -5.91 2.48 1.22
CA ILE A 11 -5.58 3.44 2.26
C ILE A 11 -6.16 2.91 3.57
N ALA A 12 -5.30 2.74 4.56
CA ALA A 12 -5.70 2.19 5.86
C ALA A 12 -5.09 3.00 7.02
N ALA A 13 -5.52 2.70 8.24
CA ALA A 13 -4.93 3.25 9.47
C ALA A 13 -3.89 2.29 10.10
N ASN A 14 -3.59 1.19 9.41
CA ASN A 14 -2.63 0.15 9.79
C ASN A 14 -2.00 -0.46 8.52
N ASN A 15 -1.21 -1.52 8.69
CA ASN A 15 -0.42 -2.13 7.62
C ASN A 15 -1.05 -3.43 7.09
N LEU A 16 -2.37 -3.57 7.19
CA LEU A 16 -3.09 -4.78 6.79
C LEU A 16 -3.93 -4.50 5.53
N ALA A 17 -3.91 -5.45 4.60
CA ALA A 17 -4.85 -5.50 3.48
C ALA A 17 -6.30 -5.62 3.99
N LEU A 18 -7.25 -5.05 3.25
CA LEU A 18 -8.68 -5.08 3.57
C LEU A 18 -9.44 -6.03 2.64
N ASP A 19 -9.04 -6.09 1.37
CA ASP A 19 -9.52 -7.03 0.36
C ASP A 19 -8.41 -8.00 -0.07
N ALA A 20 -8.79 -9.15 -0.65
CA ALA A 20 -7.86 -10.26 -0.97
C ALA A 20 -6.85 -9.99 -2.11
N ASN A 21 -6.79 -8.75 -2.58
CA ASN A 21 -5.93 -8.27 -3.66
C ASN A 21 -5.26 -6.93 -3.34
N ASP A 22 -5.28 -6.48 -2.08
CA ASP A 22 -4.60 -5.25 -1.65
C ASP A 22 -3.10 -5.50 -1.48
N TYR A 23 -2.36 -5.42 -2.59
CA TYR A 23 -0.91 -5.65 -2.56
C TYR A 23 -0.13 -4.47 -1.98
N PHE A 24 -0.66 -3.24 -2.09
CA PHE A 24 -0.02 -2.05 -1.55
C PHE A 24 -0.94 -1.33 -0.56
N ILE A 25 -0.42 -1.06 0.63
CA ILE A 25 -1.17 -0.46 1.74
C ILE A 25 -0.50 0.84 2.15
N PHE A 26 -1.18 1.97 1.98
CA PHE A 26 -0.73 3.24 2.54
C PHE A 26 -1.33 3.44 3.93
N ASN A 27 -0.50 3.31 4.97
CA ASN A 27 -0.90 3.58 6.33
C ASN A 27 -0.84 5.09 6.60
N THR A 28 -2.01 5.69 6.82
CA THR A 28 -2.15 7.12 7.08
C THR A 28 -1.81 7.54 8.51
N THR A 29 -1.73 6.59 9.45
CA THR A 29 -1.38 6.87 10.86
C THR A 29 0.08 7.29 11.01
N ASP A 30 0.99 6.63 10.30
CA ASP A 30 2.44 6.88 10.35
C ASP A 30 3.05 7.24 8.99
N GLN A 31 2.24 7.32 7.94
CA GLN A 31 2.63 7.72 6.58
C GLN A 31 3.66 6.79 5.92
N THR A 32 3.49 5.50 6.16
CA THR A 32 4.32 4.45 5.56
C THR A 32 3.56 3.71 4.45
N LEU A 33 4.30 3.28 3.43
CA LEU A 33 3.79 2.40 2.36
C LEU A 33 4.30 0.98 2.59
N TRP A 34 3.39 0.01 2.54
CA TRP A 34 3.66 -1.40 2.75
C TRP A 34 3.30 -2.23 1.52
N PHE A 35 3.99 -3.35 1.36
CA PHE A 35 3.71 -4.37 0.36
C PHE A 35 3.30 -5.67 1.02
N ASP A 36 2.04 -6.07 0.81
CA ASP A 36 1.57 -7.40 1.14
C ASP A 36 1.73 -8.30 -0.10
N ARG A 37 2.55 -9.34 0.02
CA ARG A 37 2.93 -10.21 -1.10
C ARG A 37 1.76 -11.03 -1.63
N ASP A 38 0.84 -11.45 -0.77
CA ASP A 38 -0.35 -12.20 -1.20
C ASP A 38 -1.61 -11.33 -1.23
N GLY A 39 -1.50 -10.09 -0.73
CA GLY A 39 -2.55 -9.08 -0.77
C GLY A 39 -3.73 -9.43 0.13
N SER A 40 -3.59 -10.39 1.04
CA SER A 40 -4.72 -10.93 1.81
C SER A 40 -4.76 -10.47 3.27
N GLY A 41 -3.67 -9.87 3.77
CA GLY A 41 -3.52 -9.46 5.17
C GLY A 41 -3.25 -10.63 6.11
N ALA A 42 -3.21 -11.86 5.60
CA ALA A 42 -2.91 -13.06 6.40
C ALA A 42 -1.43 -13.18 6.76
N ARG A 43 -0.56 -12.50 6.02
CA ARG A 43 0.88 -12.44 6.24
C ARG A 43 1.30 -11.05 6.67
N GLU A 44 2.42 -10.97 7.37
CA GLU A 44 3.04 -9.69 7.68
C GLU A 44 3.50 -9.01 6.38
N ALA A 45 3.04 -7.78 6.17
CA ALA A 45 3.46 -6.95 5.05
C ALA A 45 4.88 -6.41 5.26
N LEU A 46 5.56 -6.04 4.17
CA LEU A 46 6.91 -5.49 4.19
C LEU A 46 6.88 -3.98 3.96
N ILE A 47 7.66 -3.22 4.72
CA ILE A 47 7.77 -1.78 4.50
C ILE A 47 8.51 -1.50 3.18
N VAL A 48 7.94 -0.60 2.37
CA VAL A 48 8.50 -0.14 1.09
C VAL A 48 9.05 1.27 1.23
N ALA A 49 8.31 2.15 1.91
CA ALA A 49 8.70 3.54 2.09
C ALA A 49 8.19 4.12 3.42
N ASP A 50 8.96 5.06 3.96
CA ASP A 50 8.60 5.96 5.05
C ASP A 50 8.54 7.37 4.45
N LEU A 51 7.35 7.98 4.43
CA LEU A 51 7.10 9.23 3.72
C LEU A 51 7.08 10.43 4.68
N GLN A 52 7.29 11.62 4.13
CA GLN A 52 7.24 12.85 4.90
C GLN A 52 5.87 13.13 5.53
N SER A 53 5.88 13.92 6.61
CA SER A 53 4.67 14.40 7.27
C SER A 53 3.67 15.04 6.29
N GLY A 54 2.45 14.53 6.24
CA GLY A 54 1.36 15.02 5.40
C GLY A 54 1.31 14.43 3.99
N ALA A 55 2.06 13.36 3.72
CA ALA A 55 2.01 12.69 2.42
C ALA A 55 0.59 12.26 2.04
N VAL A 56 0.26 12.46 0.76
CA VAL A 56 -0.92 11.91 0.11
C VAL A 56 -0.42 11.01 -1.01
N LEU A 57 -0.93 9.79 -1.07
CA LEU A 57 -0.52 8.80 -2.06
C LEU A 57 -1.76 8.14 -2.66
N THR A 58 -1.71 7.91 -3.96
CA THR A 58 -2.71 7.16 -4.72
C THR A 58 -2.05 6.04 -5.51
N ALA A 59 -2.83 5.09 -6.01
CA ALA A 59 -2.31 4.04 -6.89
C ALA A 59 -1.61 4.60 -8.15
N ALA A 60 -2.02 5.78 -8.62
CA ALA A 60 -1.43 6.42 -9.81
C ALA A 60 0.01 6.92 -9.58
N ASP A 61 0.42 7.08 -8.33
CA ASP A 61 1.77 7.51 -7.96
C ASP A 61 2.77 6.34 -7.94
N ILE A 62 2.29 5.10 -8.08
CA ILE A 62 3.10 3.87 -8.06
C ILE A 62 3.23 3.33 -9.49
N TRP A 63 4.46 3.30 -10.02
CA TRP A 63 4.78 2.74 -11.33
C TRP A 63 5.53 1.41 -11.20
N LEU A 64 4.96 0.35 -11.76
CA LEU A 64 5.54 -0.99 -11.78
C LEU A 64 6.49 -1.15 -12.98
N VAL A 65 7.71 -1.62 -12.72
CA VAL A 65 8.78 -1.92 -13.70
C VAL A 65 9.24 -3.38 -13.67
#